data_AF-A0A7C6Z855-F1
#
_entry.id   AF-A0A7C6Z855-F1
#
_cell.length_a   1.000
_cell.length_b   1.000
_cell.length_c   1.000
_cell.angle_alpha   90.00
_cell.angle_beta   90.00
_cell.angle_gamma   90.00
#
_symmetry.space_group_name_H-M   'P 1'
#
loop_
_entity.id
_entity.type
_entity.pdbx_description
1 polymer ?
#
loop_
_entity_poly.entity_id
_entity_poly.type
_entity_poly.pdbx_seq_one_letter_code
_entity_poly.pdbx_strand_id
1 'polypeptide(L)'
;MRKVTLVVFEGGRPLSEVEDLVVSVRKAVVLDNLSKFTGLPELDRVLLYTTYEDLASKAARIGTKIEVELVPARGQFHFGEHIVKVVKEHALEAVLYMGGASGSLLAAGEVAAVARGLAAADALVVANNVFSSDIVGFTPAAAVLGLSGDLPASDNALAMSLARVLPVASMDETVGALFDVDTPTDVMVLGLHPDVGPCARAAIGNLDLEPAWGRLLQARDTLSSYLSEIALIGRVNPSAVGYVNRHLKCRTRVFSEERGMKALGRQHRKEVVSLIGCLIEQVGFAAFVTALGKVADAAFMDSRVLFQHLGLMLSARDRFSSDLMRPADIQNRVAGDFTRSVLDAAIPVVLGGHCLVSGGLRALVDSAVRRQKTGNGLVLRQDSLL
;
A
#
# COMPACT_ATOMS: atom_id res chain seq x y z
N MET A 1 27.56 -13.89 -12.74
CA MET A 1 26.48 -12.99 -12.29
C MET A 1 26.17 -13.34 -10.85
N ARG A 2 25.86 -12.35 -10.01
CA ARG A 2 25.57 -12.60 -8.60
C ARG A 2 24.24 -13.29 -8.42
N LYS A 3 24.15 -14.12 -7.38
CA LYS A 3 22.90 -14.77 -6.99
C LYS A 3 21.96 -13.79 -6.30
N VAL A 4 20.71 -13.72 -6.76
CA VAL A 4 19.70 -12.82 -6.20
C VAL A 4 18.72 -13.62 -5.36
N THR A 5 18.58 -13.23 -4.10
CA THR A 5 17.62 -13.83 -3.16
C THR A 5 16.50 -12.84 -2.87
N LEU A 6 15.25 -13.29 -3.03
CA LEU A 6 14.08 -12.55 -2.56
C LEU A 6 13.92 -12.81 -1.05
N VAL A 7 13.84 -11.75 -0.24
CA VAL A 7 13.60 -11.81 1.20
C VAL A 7 12.27 -11.13 1.51
N VAL A 8 11.34 -11.86 2.10
CA VAL A 8 10.01 -11.37 2.47
C VAL A 8 9.84 -11.43 3.98
N PHE A 9 9.52 -10.30 4.60
CA PHE A 9 9.15 -10.23 6.01
C PHE A 9 7.67 -9.94 6.15
N GLU A 10 6.93 -10.83 6.82
CA GLU A 10 5.52 -10.59 7.16
C GLU A 10 5.23 -11.09 8.57
N GLY A 11 4.94 -10.19 9.49
CA GLY A 11 4.66 -10.56 10.86
C GLY A 11 3.99 -9.44 11.63
N GLY A 12 3.52 -9.76 12.82
CA GLY A 12 2.81 -8.84 13.68
C GLY A 12 1.87 -9.56 14.64
N ARG A 13 1.18 -8.76 15.45
CA ARG A 13 0.21 -9.24 16.43
C ARG A 13 -1.05 -8.36 16.36
N PRO A 14 -2.02 -8.70 15.49
CA PRO A 14 -3.28 -7.95 15.44
C PRO A 14 -3.94 -7.94 16.82
N LEU A 15 -4.50 -6.80 17.21
CA LEU A 15 -5.11 -6.60 18.54
C LEU A 15 -6.64 -6.52 18.48
N SER A 16 -7.24 -6.67 17.30
CA SER A 16 -8.68 -6.59 17.08
C SER A 16 -9.10 -7.33 15.81
N GLU A 17 -10.38 -7.70 15.73
CA GLU A 17 -10.95 -8.42 14.57
C GLU A 17 -10.78 -7.65 13.26
N VAL A 18 -10.84 -6.32 13.30
CA VAL A 18 -10.64 -5.49 12.10
C VAL A 18 -9.16 -5.45 11.66
N GLU A 19 -8.22 -5.62 12.58
CA GLU A 19 -6.82 -5.83 12.22
C GLU A 19 -6.60 -7.24 11.66
N ASP A 20 -7.24 -8.26 12.23
CA ASP A 20 -7.22 -9.63 11.72
C ASP A 20 -7.73 -9.72 10.27
N LEU A 21 -8.76 -8.94 9.94
CA LEU A 21 -9.27 -8.79 8.57
C LEU A 21 -8.16 -8.38 7.60
N VAL A 22 -7.43 -7.30 7.90
CA VAL A 22 -6.34 -6.82 7.03
C VAL A 22 -5.20 -7.82 6.99
N VAL A 23 -4.81 -8.39 8.14
CA VAL A 23 -3.75 -9.40 8.24
C VAL A 23 -4.08 -10.64 7.41
N SER A 24 -5.34 -11.07 7.37
CA SER A 24 -5.76 -12.23 6.55
C SER A 24 -5.48 -12.02 5.06
N VAL A 25 -5.70 -10.80 4.56
CA VAL A 25 -5.46 -10.44 3.16
C VAL A 25 -3.96 -10.25 2.89
N ARG A 26 -3.21 -9.64 3.82
CA ARG A 26 -1.74 -9.54 3.72
C ARG A 26 -1.08 -10.91 3.61
N LYS A 27 -1.46 -11.87 4.47
CA LYS A 27 -1.01 -13.26 4.37
C LYS A 27 -1.31 -13.86 3.00
N ALA A 28 -2.50 -13.60 2.46
CA ALA A 28 -2.90 -14.10 1.17
C ALA A 28 -2.10 -13.47 0.01
N VAL A 29 -1.80 -12.16 0.09
CA VAL A 29 -0.90 -11.45 -0.83
C VAL A 29 0.50 -12.06 -0.83
N VAL A 30 1.05 -12.40 0.35
CA VAL A 30 2.34 -13.10 0.44
C VAL A 30 2.28 -14.42 -0.32
N LEU A 31 1.25 -15.24 -0.12
CA LEU A 31 1.10 -16.53 -0.81
C LEU A 31 1.00 -16.38 -2.34
N ASP A 32 0.26 -15.38 -2.82
CA ASP A 32 0.18 -15.07 -4.25
C ASP A 32 1.54 -14.63 -4.81
N ASN A 33 2.27 -13.77 -4.09
CA ASN A 33 3.60 -13.31 -4.49
C ASN A 33 4.63 -14.44 -4.49
N LEU A 34 4.64 -15.30 -3.48
CA LEU A 34 5.52 -16.47 -3.43
C LEU A 34 5.24 -17.42 -4.59
N SER A 35 3.96 -17.71 -4.86
CA SER A 35 3.56 -18.56 -5.99
C SER A 35 4.00 -17.97 -7.33
N LYS A 36 3.89 -16.65 -7.48
CA LYS A 36 4.25 -15.91 -8.69
C LYS A 36 5.76 -15.81 -8.91
N PHE A 37 6.54 -15.53 -7.86
CA PHE A 37 7.97 -15.18 -8.00
C PHE A 37 8.92 -16.37 -7.89
N THR A 38 8.52 -17.47 -7.26
CA THR A 38 9.36 -18.68 -7.20
C THR A 38 9.65 -19.30 -8.57
N GLY A 39 8.77 -19.07 -9.56
CA GLY A 39 8.99 -19.49 -10.94
C GLY A 39 10.02 -18.67 -11.71
N LEU A 40 10.50 -17.54 -11.17
CA LEU A 40 11.45 -16.68 -11.87
C LEU A 40 12.85 -17.31 -11.91
N PRO A 41 13.49 -17.42 -13.09
CA PRO A 41 14.86 -17.92 -13.20
C PRO A 41 15.89 -16.93 -12.64
N GLU A 42 15.56 -15.64 -12.58
CA GLU A 42 16.45 -14.60 -12.04
C GLU A 42 16.50 -14.56 -10.50
N LEU A 43 15.67 -15.36 -9.83
CA LEU A 43 15.73 -15.56 -8.39
C LEU A 43 16.24 -16.97 -8.09
N ASP A 44 17.38 -17.02 -7.40
CA ASP A 44 18.00 -18.27 -6.96
C ASP A 44 17.13 -18.97 -5.91
N ARG A 45 16.62 -18.19 -4.96
CA ARG A 45 15.77 -18.66 -3.86
C ARG A 45 14.93 -17.54 -3.26
N VAL A 46 13.96 -17.94 -2.45
CA VAL A 46 13.07 -17.04 -1.72
C VAL A 46 13.11 -17.39 -0.24
N LEU A 47 13.31 -16.40 0.62
CA LEU A 47 13.26 -16.55 2.06
C LEU A 47 12.02 -15.83 2.60
N LEU A 48 11.16 -16.54 3.33
CA LEU A 48 10.03 -15.96 4.06
C LEU A 48 10.32 -16.01 5.55
N TYR A 49 10.30 -14.86 6.20
CA TYR A 49 10.30 -14.76 7.66
C TYR A 49 8.93 -14.31 8.13
N THR A 50 8.33 -15.07 9.03
CA THR A 50 7.00 -14.73 9.54
C THR A 50 6.78 -15.11 10.98
N THR A 51 5.92 -14.36 11.66
CA THR A 51 5.40 -14.71 12.99
C THR A 51 4.13 -15.55 12.93
N TYR A 52 3.62 -15.84 11.74
CA TYR A 52 2.32 -16.48 11.53
C TYR A 52 2.47 -17.95 11.14
N GLU A 53 2.08 -18.85 12.04
CA GLU A 53 2.18 -20.31 11.82
C GLU A 53 1.37 -20.80 10.62
N ASP A 54 0.19 -20.23 10.40
CA ASP A 54 -0.69 -20.57 9.27
C ASP A 54 -0.10 -20.12 7.94
N LEU A 55 0.54 -18.94 7.89
CA LEU A 55 1.26 -18.46 6.71
C LEU A 55 2.47 -19.34 6.42
N ALA A 56 3.29 -19.63 7.44
CA ALA A 56 4.47 -20.48 7.30
C ALA A 56 4.11 -21.86 6.75
N SER A 57 3.08 -22.49 7.31
CA SER A 57 2.60 -23.81 6.91
C SER A 57 2.10 -23.85 5.45
N LYS A 58 1.42 -22.79 4.99
CA LYS A 58 0.94 -22.68 3.60
C LYS A 58 2.08 -22.39 2.63
N ALA A 59 2.98 -21.46 2.99
CA ALA A 59 4.12 -21.08 2.15
C ALA A 59 5.07 -22.25 1.88
N ALA A 60 5.35 -23.07 2.90
CA ALA A 60 6.22 -24.25 2.77
C ALA A 60 5.70 -25.30 1.75
N ARG A 61 4.44 -25.23 1.34
CA ARG A 61 3.82 -26.15 0.37
C ARG A 61 3.83 -25.63 -1.07
N ILE A 62 4.23 -24.38 -1.31
CA ILE A 62 4.17 -23.75 -2.65
C ILE A 62 5.27 -24.29 -3.56
N GLY A 63 6.51 -24.40 -3.07
CA GLY A 63 7.63 -24.84 -3.91
C GLY A 63 8.94 -25.00 -3.15
N THR A 64 9.87 -25.73 -3.76
CA THR A 64 11.16 -26.12 -3.15
C THR A 64 12.19 -24.99 -3.05
N LYS A 65 11.98 -23.88 -3.76
CA LYS A 65 12.83 -22.68 -3.68
C LYS A 65 12.53 -21.77 -2.48
N ILE A 66 11.49 -22.08 -1.70
CA ILE A 66 11.09 -21.25 -0.55
C ILE A 66 11.66 -21.86 0.73
N GLU A 67 12.49 -21.11 1.41
CA GLU A 67 12.89 -21.39 2.78
C GLU A 67 12.02 -20.53 3.72
N VAL A 68 11.35 -21.16 4.69
CA VAL A 68 10.43 -20.49 5.60
C VAL A 68 10.99 -20.53 7.03
N GLU A 69 11.16 -19.37 7.64
CA GLU A 69 11.53 -19.23 9.04
C GLU A 69 10.36 -18.67 9.86
N LEU A 70 9.87 -19.48 10.80
CA LEU A 70 8.93 -19.03 11.81
C LEU A 70 9.70 -18.30 12.91
N VAL A 71 9.50 -16.99 13.01
CA VAL A 71 10.13 -16.13 14.01
C VAL A 71 9.11 -15.90 15.13
N PRO A 72 9.41 -16.26 16.39
CA PRO A 72 8.52 -15.95 17.50
C PRO A 72 8.29 -14.44 17.63
N ALA A 73 7.05 -14.01 17.81
CA ALA A 73 6.71 -12.61 18.11
C ALA A 73 7.09 -12.26 19.57
N ARG A 74 8.39 -12.18 19.85
CA ARG A 74 8.95 -11.87 21.18
C ARG A 74 9.76 -10.57 21.12
N GLY A 75 9.51 -9.68 22.07
CA GLY A 75 10.25 -8.42 22.18
C GLY A 75 9.91 -7.42 21.07
N GLN A 76 10.75 -6.39 20.95
CA GLN A 76 10.63 -5.37 19.90
C GLN A 76 11.36 -5.87 18.64
N PHE A 77 10.66 -5.87 17.50
CA PHE A 77 11.27 -6.20 16.21
C PHE A 77 12.11 -5.03 15.70
N HIS A 78 13.39 -5.27 15.41
CA HIS A 78 14.28 -4.29 14.79
C HIS A 78 14.66 -4.74 13.38
N PHE A 79 14.05 -4.13 12.36
CA PHE A 79 14.20 -4.55 10.96
C PHE A 79 15.68 -4.70 10.53
N GLY A 80 16.50 -3.68 10.80
CA GLY A 80 17.90 -3.64 10.43
C GLY A 80 18.75 -4.78 11.02
N GLU A 81 18.43 -5.23 12.23
CA GLU A 81 19.15 -6.34 12.87
C GLU A 81 18.80 -7.66 12.20
N HIS A 82 17.52 -7.85 11.88
CA HIS A 82 17.04 -9.04 11.18
C HIS A 82 17.59 -9.13 9.77
N ILE A 83 17.53 -8.06 8.96
CA ILE A 83 18.07 -8.14 7.58
C ILE A 83 19.59 -8.39 7.57
N VAL A 84 20.34 -7.82 8.52
CA VAL A 84 21.77 -8.12 8.72
C VAL A 84 21.99 -9.58 9.08
N LYS A 85 21.18 -10.12 10.00
CA LYS A 85 21.22 -11.53 10.40
C LYS A 85 21.00 -12.44 9.18
N VAL A 86 19.94 -12.19 8.40
CA VAL A 86 19.61 -12.97 7.19
C VAL A 86 20.74 -12.93 6.17
N VAL A 87 21.30 -11.75 5.89
CA VAL A 87 22.42 -11.60 4.95
C VAL A 87 23.65 -12.42 5.40
N LYS A 88 23.96 -12.41 6.71
CA LYS A 88 25.09 -13.16 7.26
C LYS A 88 24.85 -14.67 7.23
N GLU A 89 23.73 -15.14 7.77
CA GLU A 89 23.43 -16.56 7.92
C GLU A 89 23.34 -17.29 6.58
N HIS A 90 22.75 -16.64 5.58
CA HIS A 90 22.57 -17.22 4.26
C HIS A 90 23.69 -16.84 3.27
N ALA A 91 24.69 -16.06 3.69
CA ALA A 91 25.77 -15.54 2.84
C ALA A 91 25.27 -14.95 1.52
N LEU A 92 24.29 -14.03 1.60
CA LEU A 92 23.63 -13.48 0.42
C LEU A 92 24.59 -12.63 -0.42
N GLU A 93 24.49 -12.72 -1.76
CA GLU A 93 25.30 -11.92 -2.70
C GLU A 93 24.56 -10.65 -3.16
N ALA A 94 23.27 -10.79 -3.49
CA ALA A 94 22.35 -9.70 -3.80
C ALA A 94 20.97 -10.01 -3.20
N VAL A 95 20.28 -8.97 -2.75
CA VAL A 95 18.99 -9.08 -2.06
C VAL A 95 17.95 -8.26 -2.79
N LEU A 96 16.77 -8.85 -3.01
CA LEU A 96 15.55 -8.12 -3.24
C LEU A 96 14.66 -8.30 -2.01
N TYR A 97 14.46 -7.23 -1.23
CA TYR A 97 13.60 -7.23 -0.06
C TYR A 97 12.20 -6.73 -0.43
N MET A 98 11.17 -7.37 0.15
CA MET A 98 9.78 -6.91 0.10
C MET A 98 9.09 -7.07 1.46
N GLY A 99 8.34 -6.06 1.89
CA GLY A 99 7.36 -6.21 2.96
C GLY A 99 6.20 -7.11 2.52
N GLY A 100 5.63 -7.90 3.43
CA GLY A 100 4.57 -8.87 3.07
C GLY A 100 3.27 -8.26 2.53
N ALA A 101 2.96 -7.02 2.91
CA ALA A 101 1.84 -6.24 2.37
C ALA A 101 2.12 -5.60 1.00
N SER A 102 3.35 -5.69 0.50
CA SER A 102 3.79 -5.00 -0.71
C SER A 102 3.65 -5.86 -1.96
N GLY A 103 3.57 -5.20 -3.11
CA GLY A 103 3.60 -5.84 -4.41
C GLY A 103 2.41 -6.75 -4.70
N SER A 104 1.25 -6.47 -4.09
CA SER A 104 0.00 -7.19 -4.33
C SER A 104 -0.42 -7.21 -5.81
N LEU A 105 0.02 -6.21 -6.58
CA LEU A 105 -0.17 -6.07 -8.02
C LEU A 105 1.15 -6.03 -8.82
N LEU A 106 2.28 -6.35 -8.18
CA LEU A 106 3.60 -6.31 -8.82
C LEU A 106 3.75 -7.46 -9.83
N ALA A 107 4.06 -7.14 -11.08
CA ALA A 107 4.20 -8.14 -12.13
C ALA A 107 5.53 -8.91 -12.00
N ALA A 108 5.52 -10.17 -12.44
CA ALA A 108 6.73 -11.01 -12.45
C ALA A 108 7.87 -10.39 -13.28
N GLY A 109 7.53 -9.70 -14.39
CA GLY A 109 8.50 -9.02 -15.22
C GLY A 109 9.20 -7.84 -14.53
N GLU A 110 8.52 -7.15 -13.62
CA GLU A 110 9.09 -6.04 -12.83
C GLU A 110 10.12 -6.58 -11.84
N VAL A 111 9.78 -7.67 -11.13
CA VAL A 111 10.71 -8.37 -10.22
C VAL A 111 11.91 -8.91 -10.98
N ALA A 112 11.69 -9.54 -12.14
CA ALA A 112 12.75 -10.06 -12.98
C ALA A 112 13.70 -8.94 -13.48
N ALA A 113 13.17 -7.77 -13.84
CA ALA A 113 13.97 -6.63 -14.25
C ALA A 113 14.89 -6.12 -13.11
N VAL A 114 14.36 -5.98 -11.90
CA VAL A 114 15.16 -5.60 -10.73
C VAL A 114 16.23 -6.66 -10.44
N ALA A 115 15.86 -7.95 -10.43
CA ALA A 115 16.79 -9.04 -10.18
C ALA A 115 17.95 -9.07 -11.20
N ARG A 116 17.66 -8.90 -12.50
CA ARG A 116 18.73 -8.80 -13.53
C ARG A 116 19.67 -7.63 -13.28
N GLY A 117 19.12 -6.46 -12.91
CA GLY A 117 19.92 -5.29 -12.56
C GLY A 117 20.87 -5.55 -11.40
N LEU A 118 20.37 -6.17 -10.33
CA LEU A 118 21.17 -6.53 -9.15
C LEU A 118 22.23 -7.61 -9.45
N ALA A 119 21.92 -8.58 -10.32
CA ALA A 119 22.84 -9.65 -10.68
C ALA A 119 24.01 -9.19 -11.54
N ALA A 120 23.81 -8.12 -12.32
CA ALA A 120 24.77 -7.56 -13.27
C ALA A 120 25.60 -6.40 -12.70
N ALA A 121 25.08 -5.64 -11.75
CA ALA A 121 25.75 -4.48 -11.20
C ALA A 121 26.80 -4.86 -10.13
N ASP A 122 27.91 -4.12 -10.09
CA ASP A 122 28.91 -4.26 -9.02
C ASP A 122 28.44 -3.65 -7.70
N ALA A 123 27.69 -2.54 -7.76
CA ALA A 123 27.11 -1.84 -6.63
C ALA A 123 25.83 -1.13 -7.09
N LEU A 124 24.71 -1.37 -6.40
CA LEU A 124 23.41 -0.78 -6.75
C LEU A 124 22.42 -0.92 -5.60
N VAL A 125 21.60 0.10 -5.38
CA VAL A 125 20.32 0.04 -4.66
C VAL A 125 19.21 0.41 -5.63
N VAL A 126 18.14 -0.38 -5.65
CA VAL A 126 16.91 -0.10 -6.40
C VAL A 126 15.76 -0.03 -5.40
N ALA A 127 14.92 1.00 -5.43
CA ALA A 127 13.77 1.09 -4.52
C ALA A 127 12.51 1.59 -5.22
N ASN A 128 11.34 1.14 -4.76
CA ASN A 128 10.05 1.66 -5.23
C ASN A 128 9.85 3.13 -4.81
N ASN A 129 10.37 3.50 -3.65
CA ASN A 129 10.44 4.87 -3.17
C ASN A 129 11.64 5.03 -2.24
N VAL A 130 12.63 5.80 -2.66
CA VAL A 130 13.89 5.96 -1.92
C VAL A 130 13.67 6.54 -0.51
N PHE A 131 12.65 7.39 -0.32
CA PHE A 131 12.41 8.08 0.94
C PHE A 131 11.54 7.31 1.93
N SER A 132 10.87 6.25 1.48
CA SER A 132 10.02 5.37 2.30
C SER A 132 9.75 4.12 1.49
N SER A 133 10.64 3.15 1.58
CA SER A 133 10.66 1.98 0.69
C SER A 133 9.94 0.78 1.27
N ASP A 134 9.15 0.10 0.47
CA ASP A 134 8.55 -1.20 0.82
C ASP A 134 9.16 -2.34 -0.01
N ILE A 135 9.82 -1.98 -1.12
CA ILE A 135 10.56 -2.87 -2.00
C ILE A 135 11.96 -2.28 -2.20
N VAL A 136 13.00 -3.05 -1.83
CA VAL A 136 14.40 -2.63 -1.94
C VAL A 136 15.26 -3.74 -2.50
N GLY A 137 15.81 -3.54 -3.70
CA GLY A 137 16.90 -4.33 -4.24
C GLY A 137 18.25 -3.75 -3.85
N PHE A 138 19.24 -4.56 -3.48
CA PHE A 138 20.60 -4.09 -3.29
C PHE A 138 21.69 -5.14 -3.56
N THR A 139 22.83 -4.68 -4.08
CA THR A 139 24.05 -5.44 -4.29
C THR A 139 25.28 -4.54 -4.06
N PRO A 140 26.39 -5.05 -3.49
CA PRO A 140 26.49 -6.34 -2.82
C PRO A 140 25.66 -6.37 -1.53
N ALA A 141 25.10 -7.52 -1.18
CA ALA A 141 24.28 -7.65 0.04
C ALA A 141 25.07 -7.30 1.32
N ALA A 142 26.39 -7.52 1.30
CA ALA A 142 27.30 -7.16 2.39
C ALA A 142 27.29 -5.66 2.74
N ALA A 143 26.78 -4.77 1.87
CA ALA A 143 26.66 -3.34 2.16
C ALA A 143 25.84 -3.05 3.42
N VAL A 144 24.83 -3.87 3.73
CA VAL A 144 24.01 -3.71 4.94
C VAL A 144 24.82 -3.93 6.22
N LEU A 145 25.91 -4.70 6.15
CA LEU A 145 26.82 -4.94 7.28
C LEU A 145 27.67 -3.69 7.60
N GLY A 146 27.88 -2.83 6.60
CA GLY A 146 28.63 -1.58 6.72
C GLY A 146 27.87 -0.45 7.42
N LEU A 147 26.57 -0.61 7.66
CA LEU A 147 25.71 0.40 8.31
C LEU A 147 25.91 0.51 9.84
N SER A 148 26.97 -0.12 10.38
CA SER A 148 27.29 -0.25 11.81
C SER A 148 26.99 1.02 12.62
N GLY A 149 26.09 0.92 13.61
CA GLY A 149 25.76 1.97 14.57
C GLY A 149 24.43 2.72 14.33
N ASP A 150 23.87 2.66 13.13
CA ASP A 150 22.60 3.33 12.76
C ASP A 150 21.76 2.42 11.83
N LEU A 151 21.51 1.19 12.29
CA LEU A 151 20.67 0.25 11.54
C LEU A 151 19.23 0.77 11.48
N PRO A 152 18.57 0.68 10.31
CA PRO A 152 17.20 1.17 10.19
C PRO A 152 16.25 0.33 11.06
N ALA A 153 15.52 0.98 11.96
CA ALA A 153 14.54 0.31 12.82
C ALA A 153 13.34 -0.26 12.04
N SER A 154 13.04 0.32 10.88
CA SER A 154 11.99 -0.11 9.95
C SER A 154 12.56 -0.26 8.53
N ASP A 155 11.95 -1.16 7.77
CA ASP A 155 12.12 -1.36 6.33
C ASP A 155 12.02 -0.08 5.49
N ASN A 156 11.11 0.84 5.83
CA ASN A 156 10.91 2.09 5.10
C ASN A 156 12.17 2.96 5.02
N ALA A 157 13.11 2.82 5.96
CA ALA A 157 14.37 3.56 5.96
C ALA A 157 15.52 2.84 5.21
N LEU A 158 15.34 1.59 4.79
CA LEU A 158 16.43 0.76 4.24
C LEU A 158 17.07 1.38 3.00
N ALA A 159 16.26 1.83 2.03
CA ALA A 159 16.77 2.44 0.81
C ALA A 159 17.62 3.69 1.11
N MET A 160 17.15 4.57 1.99
CA MET A 160 17.91 5.76 2.42
C MET A 160 19.21 5.41 3.12
N SER A 161 19.21 4.40 4.00
CA SER A 161 20.41 3.98 4.71
C SER A 161 21.46 3.42 3.75
N LEU A 162 21.05 2.58 2.79
CA LEU A 162 21.96 2.03 1.78
C LEU A 162 22.42 3.06 0.75
N ALA A 163 21.60 4.06 0.43
CA ALA A 163 21.95 5.17 -0.46
C ALA A 163 23.18 5.98 0.00
N ARG A 164 23.53 5.90 1.29
CA ARG A 164 24.73 6.56 1.85
C ARG A 164 26.03 5.89 1.36
N VAL A 165 25.96 4.63 0.95
CA VAL A 165 27.13 3.79 0.64
C VAL A 165 27.06 3.11 -0.73
N LEU A 166 25.92 3.18 -1.43
CA LEU A 166 25.69 2.59 -2.75
C LEU A 166 24.99 3.58 -3.69
N PRO A 167 25.24 3.50 -5.01
CA PRO A 167 24.48 4.28 -5.99
C PRO A 167 23.01 3.81 -6.03
N VAL A 168 22.10 4.76 -6.23
CA VAL A 168 20.65 4.52 -6.16
C VAL A 168 20.02 4.67 -7.53
N ALA A 169 19.13 3.74 -7.86
CA ALA A 169 18.16 3.83 -8.93
C ALA A 169 16.73 3.70 -8.37
N SER A 170 15.76 4.29 -9.04
CA SER A 170 14.35 4.10 -8.72
C SER A 170 13.74 3.00 -9.58
N MET A 171 12.81 2.24 -9.02
CA MET A 171 11.92 1.42 -9.84
C MET A 171 11.01 2.33 -10.66
N ASP A 172 10.52 1.80 -11.78
CA ASP A 172 9.43 2.46 -12.50
C ASP A 172 8.23 2.63 -11.56
N GLU A 173 7.64 3.82 -11.58
CA GLU A 173 6.38 4.05 -10.92
C GLU A 173 5.30 3.27 -11.67
N THR A 174 5.03 2.03 -11.28
CA THR A 174 3.91 1.20 -11.76
C THR A 174 2.81 1.12 -10.70
N VAL A 175 1.67 0.51 -11.03
CA VAL A 175 0.64 0.23 -10.02
C VAL A 175 1.18 -0.77 -8.99
N GLY A 176 1.86 -1.82 -9.44
CA GLY A 176 2.39 -2.86 -8.58
C GLY A 176 3.51 -2.41 -7.64
N ALA A 177 4.36 -1.47 -8.06
CA ALA A 177 5.44 -0.93 -7.24
C ALA A 177 4.95 0.06 -6.17
N LEU A 178 3.81 0.73 -6.39
CA LEU A 178 3.30 1.80 -5.53
C LEU A 178 2.14 1.39 -4.63
N PHE A 179 1.45 0.28 -4.93
CA PHE A 179 0.29 -0.15 -4.19
C PHE A 179 0.62 -1.21 -3.14
N ASP A 180 0.35 -0.86 -1.89
CA ASP A 180 0.50 -1.64 -0.67
C ASP A 180 -0.85 -1.87 0.02
N VAL A 181 -0.94 -2.93 0.84
CA VAL A 181 -2.17 -3.33 1.53
C VAL A 181 -2.02 -3.22 3.05
N ASP A 182 -2.34 -2.04 3.59
CA ASP A 182 -2.13 -1.73 5.01
C ASP A 182 -3.42 -1.40 5.77
N THR A 183 -4.49 -1.06 5.05
CA THR A 183 -5.77 -0.64 5.63
C THR A 183 -6.94 -1.40 5.00
N PRO A 184 -8.12 -1.44 5.65
CA PRO A 184 -9.32 -2.00 5.04
C PRO A 184 -9.67 -1.36 3.69
N THR A 185 -9.39 -0.06 3.52
CA THR A 185 -9.59 0.61 2.23
C THR A 185 -8.70 0.03 1.14
N ASP A 186 -7.45 -0.28 1.45
CA ASP A 186 -6.52 -0.90 0.50
C ASP A 186 -6.97 -2.32 0.15
N VAL A 187 -7.47 -3.08 1.13
CA VAL A 187 -8.11 -4.38 0.91
C VAL A 187 -9.26 -4.27 -0.09
N MET A 188 -10.15 -3.28 0.09
CA MET A 188 -11.26 -3.05 -0.82
C MET A 188 -10.77 -2.64 -2.23
N VAL A 189 -9.78 -1.74 -2.32
CA VAL A 189 -9.18 -1.33 -3.60
C VAL A 189 -8.57 -2.52 -4.34
N LEU A 190 -7.82 -3.38 -3.63
CA LEU A 190 -7.26 -4.61 -4.19
C LEU A 190 -8.37 -5.52 -4.72
N GLY A 191 -9.46 -5.70 -3.97
CA GLY A 191 -10.61 -6.51 -4.37
C GLY A 191 -11.28 -6.05 -5.67
N LEU A 192 -11.16 -4.77 -6.02
CA LEU A 192 -11.67 -4.22 -7.28
C LEU A 192 -10.70 -4.39 -8.45
N HIS A 193 -9.44 -4.71 -8.21
CA HIS A 193 -8.44 -4.81 -9.27
C HIS A 193 -8.54 -6.15 -10.02
N PRO A 194 -8.55 -6.18 -11.37
CA PRO A 194 -8.66 -7.43 -12.11
C PRO A 194 -7.50 -8.40 -11.83
N ASP A 195 -6.30 -7.87 -11.62
CA ASP A 195 -5.08 -8.68 -11.40
C ASP A 195 -4.89 -9.12 -9.94
N VAL A 196 -5.89 -8.99 -9.05
CA VAL A 196 -5.76 -9.54 -7.69
C VAL A 196 -5.55 -11.06 -7.75
N GLY A 197 -4.54 -11.53 -7.02
CA GLY A 197 -4.16 -12.93 -6.97
C GLY A 197 -5.24 -13.84 -6.36
N PRO A 198 -5.23 -15.15 -6.67
CA PRO A 198 -6.28 -16.07 -6.28
C PRO A 198 -6.42 -16.21 -4.76
N CYS A 199 -5.32 -16.24 -4.00
CA CYS A 199 -5.39 -16.33 -2.54
C CYS A 199 -6.00 -15.05 -1.96
N ALA A 200 -5.52 -13.87 -2.38
CA ALA A 200 -6.04 -12.59 -1.92
C ALA A 200 -7.52 -12.42 -2.30
N ARG A 201 -7.91 -12.80 -3.52
CA ARG A 201 -9.31 -12.78 -3.97
C ARG A 201 -10.21 -13.64 -3.09
N ALA A 202 -9.77 -14.85 -2.76
CA ALA A 202 -10.51 -15.75 -1.89
C ALA A 202 -10.60 -15.20 -0.45
N ALA A 203 -9.52 -14.64 0.08
CA ALA A 203 -9.51 -14.02 1.40
C ALA A 203 -10.50 -12.84 1.45
N ILE A 204 -10.45 -11.94 0.47
CA ILE A 204 -11.33 -10.77 0.37
C ILE A 204 -12.80 -11.19 0.24
N GLY A 205 -13.10 -12.24 -0.54
CA GLY A 205 -14.47 -12.73 -0.73
C GLY A 205 -15.15 -13.27 0.54
N ASN A 206 -14.39 -13.53 1.60
CA ASN A 206 -14.92 -14.01 2.89
C ASN A 206 -15.10 -12.88 3.93
N LEU A 207 -14.81 -11.63 3.56
CA LEU A 207 -14.87 -10.49 4.47
C LEU A 207 -16.19 -9.74 4.36
N ASP A 208 -16.72 -9.32 5.50
CA ASP A 208 -17.74 -8.26 5.52
C ASP A 208 -17.04 -6.90 5.45
N LEU A 209 -17.20 -6.22 4.33
CA LEU A 209 -16.60 -4.92 4.02
C LEU A 209 -17.66 -3.81 3.92
N GLU A 210 -18.93 -4.13 4.18
CA GLU A 210 -20.00 -3.13 4.12
C GLU A 210 -20.06 -2.27 5.39
N PRO A 211 -20.54 -1.02 5.29
CA PRO A 211 -21.07 -0.34 4.10
C PRO A 211 -20.01 0.33 3.19
N ALA A 212 -18.72 0.27 3.57
CA ALA A 212 -17.68 0.97 2.84
C ALA A 212 -17.41 0.41 1.44
N TRP A 213 -17.63 -0.89 1.24
CA TRP A 213 -17.52 -1.51 -0.09
C TRP A 213 -18.49 -0.90 -1.10
N GLY A 214 -19.77 -0.77 -0.74
CA GLY A 214 -20.77 -0.09 -1.57
C GLY A 214 -20.40 1.37 -1.87
N ARG A 215 -19.87 2.10 -0.87
CA ARG A 215 -19.37 3.47 -1.05
C ARG A 215 -18.19 3.54 -2.02
N LEU A 216 -17.24 2.62 -1.92
CA LEU A 216 -16.09 2.56 -2.83
C LEU A 216 -16.51 2.26 -4.27
N LEU A 217 -17.45 1.34 -4.46
CA LEU A 217 -18.00 1.04 -5.79
C LEU A 217 -18.61 2.29 -6.44
N GLN A 218 -19.48 3.00 -5.71
CA GLN A 218 -20.09 4.25 -6.16
C GLN A 218 -19.03 5.33 -6.47
N ALA A 219 -18.01 5.47 -5.61
CA ALA A 219 -16.94 6.43 -5.82
C ALA A 219 -16.10 6.09 -7.06
N ARG A 220 -15.76 4.81 -7.30
CA ARG A 220 -15.04 4.37 -8.51
C ARG A 220 -15.85 4.60 -9.77
N ASP A 221 -17.14 4.31 -9.73
CA ASP A 221 -18.02 4.51 -10.89
C ASP A 221 -18.13 6.02 -11.20
N THR A 222 -18.26 6.86 -10.17
CA THR A 222 -18.23 8.33 -10.29
C THR A 222 -16.88 8.84 -10.81
N LEU A 223 -15.77 8.31 -10.31
CA LEU A 223 -14.41 8.61 -10.79
C LEU A 223 -14.24 8.33 -12.29
N SER A 224 -14.99 7.36 -12.82
CA SER A 224 -14.97 6.93 -14.23
C SER A 224 -15.93 7.73 -15.12
N SER A 225 -16.84 8.51 -14.53
CA SER A 225 -17.83 9.30 -15.24
C SER A 225 -17.20 10.52 -15.93
N TYR A 226 -17.75 10.86 -17.10
CA TYR A 226 -17.27 12.00 -17.88
C TYR A 226 -17.58 13.32 -17.15
N LEU A 227 -16.55 14.15 -16.94
CA LEU A 227 -16.61 15.46 -16.28
C LEU A 227 -17.18 15.48 -14.86
N SER A 228 -17.25 14.33 -14.17
CA SER A 228 -17.55 14.31 -12.74
C SER A 228 -16.50 15.06 -11.94
N GLU A 229 -16.90 15.66 -10.82
CA GLU A 229 -16.04 16.43 -9.93
C GLU A 229 -15.57 15.55 -8.77
N ILE A 230 -14.26 15.29 -8.66
CA ILE A 230 -13.69 14.37 -7.67
C ILE A 230 -12.82 15.15 -6.70
N ALA A 231 -13.15 15.10 -5.41
CA ALA A 231 -12.33 15.66 -4.35
C ALA A 231 -11.26 14.65 -3.89
N LEU A 232 -10.00 15.07 -3.87
CA LEU A 232 -8.87 14.32 -3.31
C LEU A 232 -8.33 15.12 -2.12
N ILE A 233 -8.39 14.54 -0.92
CA ILE A 233 -8.11 15.26 0.34
C ILE A 233 -7.09 14.50 1.19
N GLY A 234 -6.12 15.22 1.75
CA GLY A 234 -5.11 14.70 2.68
C GLY A 234 -3.73 14.60 2.03
N ARG A 235 -2.97 13.53 2.26
CA ARG A 235 -1.59 13.38 1.75
C ARG A 235 -1.51 13.03 0.26
N VAL A 236 -2.28 13.73 -0.58
CA VAL A 236 -2.43 13.45 -2.00
C VAL A 236 -1.10 13.53 -2.73
N ASN A 237 -0.72 12.47 -3.45
CA ASN A 237 0.50 12.44 -4.25
C ASN A 237 0.26 13.13 -5.61
N PRO A 238 1.05 14.15 -6.00
CA PRO A 238 0.93 14.79 -7.31
C PRO A 238 1.03 13.83 -8.51
N SER A 239 1.85 12.78 -8.42
CA SER A 239 1.97 11.80 -9.51
C SER A 239 0.70 10.97 -9.68
N ALA A 240 -0.02 10.68 -8.60
CA ALA A 240 -1.32 10.02 -8.64
C ALA A 240 -2.39 10.90 -9.30
N VAL A 241 -2.40 12.21 -9.01
CA VAL A 241 -3.28 13.18 -9.71
C VAL A 241 -2.95 13.23 -11.21
N GLY A 242 -1.66 13.27 -11.56
CA GLY A 242 -1.22 13.19 -12.94
C GLY A 242 -1.67 11.89 -13.63
N TYR A 243 -1.68 10.77 -12.91
CA TYR A 243 -2.19 9.49 -13.41
C TYR A 243 -3.69 9.53 -13.69
N VAL A 244 -4.50 10.08 -12.78
CA VAL A 244 -5.95 10.28 -12.99
C VAL A 244 -6.19 11.10 -14.25
N ASN A 245 -5.55 12.28 -14.36
CA ASN A 245 -5.74 13.21 -15.47
C ASN A 245 -5.33 12.63 -16.83
N ARG A 246 -4.36 11.69 -16.87
CA ARG A 246 -3.95 11.01 -18.11
C ARG A 246 -4.94 9.95 -18.58
N HIS A 247 -5.68 9.32 -17.65
CA HIS A 247 -6.44 8.11 -17.96
C HIS A 247 -7.95 8.28 -17.89
N LEU A 248 -8.45 9.22 -17.09
CA LEU A 248 -9.88 9.45 -16.90
C LEU A 248 -10.28 10.86 -17.34
N LYS A 249 -11.58 11.09 -17.44
CA LYS A 249 -12.19 12.35 -17.91
C LYS A 249 -12.93 13.09 -16.82
N CYS A 250 -12.74 12.72 -15.56
CA CYS A 250 -13.21 13.47 -14.41
C CYS A 250 -12.34 14.71 -14.16
N ARG A 251 -12.88 15.69 -13.45
CA ARG A 251 -12.18 16.87 -12.94
C ARG A 251 -11.79 16.62 -11.50
N THR A 252 -10.60 17.07 -11.11
CA THR A 252 -10.09 16.87 -9.74
C THR A 252 -10.03 18.18 -8.97
N ARG A 253 -10.45 18.14 -7.71
CA ARG A 253 -10.23 19.18 -6.69
C ARG A 253 -9.29 18.61 -5.65
N VAL A 254 -8.07 19.15 -5.60
CA VAL A 254 -6.99 18.56 -4.83
C VAL A 254 -6.65 19.44 -3.64
N PHE A 255 -6.77 18.87 -2.45
CA PHE A 255 -6.29 19.42 -1.19
C PHE A 255 -5.14 18.53 -0.72
N SER A 256 -3.94 18.82 -1.22
CA SER A 256 -2.71 18.09 -0.85
C SER A 256 -2.07 18.75 0.36
N GLU A 257 -2.09 18.06 1.49
CA GLU A 257 -1.66 18.55 2.79
C GLU A 257 -0.76 17.52 3.47
N GLU A 258 0.16 17.97 4.33
CA GLU A 258 0.88 17.11 5.29
C GLU A 258 1.63 15.91 4.66
N ARG A 259 2.06 16.05 3.39
CA ARG A 259 3.01 15.13 2.74
C ARG A 259 4.24 14.96 3.63
N GLY A 260 4.62 13.72 3.90
CA GLY A 260 5.77 13.43 4.78
C GLY A 260 5.48 13.58 6.28
N MET A 261 4.22 13.77 6.70
CA MET A 261 3.81 13.90 8.11
C MET A 261 4.47 12.91 9.08
N LYS A 262 4.60 11.63 8.68
CA LYS A 262 5.30 10.60 9.46
C LYS A 262 6.81 10.73 9.35
N ALA A 263 7.34 10.73 8.13
CA ALA A 263 8.78 10.75 7.85
C ALA A 263 9.51 11.98 8.45
N LEU A 264 8.84 13.13 8.49
CA LEU A 264 9.36 14.38 9.08
C LEU A 264 9.08 14.50 10.59
N GLY A 265 8.48 13.49 11.21
CA GLY A 265 8.16 13.46 12.65
C GLY A 265 7.07 14.44 13.10
N ARG A 266 6.37 15.12 12.18
CA ARG A 266 5.31 16.11 12.49
C ARG A 266 4.18 15.49 13.29
N GLN A 267 3.81 14.24 12.97
CA GLN A 267 2.82 13.47 13.73
C GLN A 267 3.22 13.32 15.20
N HIS A 268 4.47 12.91 15.44
CA HIS A 268 4.99 12.68 16.80
C HIS A 268 5.05 13.99 17.60
N ARG A 269 5.44 15.09 16.95
CA ARG A 269 5.49 16.42 17.56
C ARG A 269 4.13 17.12 17.65
N LYS A 270 3.05 16.51 17.13
CA LYS A 270 1.69 17.09 17.09
C LYS A 270 1.63 18.43 16.33
N GLU A 271 2.37 18.53 15.23
CA GLU A 271 2.50 19.75 14.41
C GLU A 271 1.63 19.71 13.13
N VAL A 272 0.72 18.74 13.03
CA VAL A 272 -0.09 18.52 11.83
C VAL A 272 -1.19 19.57 11.77
N VAL A 273 -1.23 20.33 10.68
CA VAL A 273 -2.25 21.36 10.46
C VAL A 273 -2.88 21.17 9.09
N SER A 274 -4.21 21.13 9.04
CA SER A 274 -4.97 20.98 7.81
C SER A 274 -5.95 22.13 7.67
N LEU A 275 -5.99 22.76 6.50
CA LEU A 275 -6.98 23.77 6.12
C LEU A 275 -8.39 23.16 6.14
N ILE A 276 -8.55 21.91 5.69
CA ILE A 276 -9.81 21.17 5.81
C ILE A 276 -10.16 20.95 7.28
N GLY A 277 -9.18 20.61 8.11
CA GLY A 277 -9.32 20.56 9.56
C GLY A 277 -9.82 21.88 10.16
N CYS A 278 -9.15 22.99 9.85
CA CYS A 278 -9.55 24.32 10.33
C CYS A 278 -10.98 24.69 9.88
N LEU A 279 -11.36 24.38 8.63
CA LEU A 279 -12.72 24.59 8.15
C LEU A 279 -13.73 23.77 8.97
N ILE A 280 -13.43 22.49 9.20
CA ILE A 280 -14.26 21.59 10.00
C ILE A 280 -14.43 22.11 11.43
N GLU A 281 -13.39 22.65 12.06
CA GLU A 281 -13.50 23.27 13.39
C GLU A 281 -14.46 24.46 13.41
N GLN A 282 -14.56 25.21 12.31
CA GLN A 282 -15.48 26.35 12.19
C GLN A 282 -16.93 25.95 11.93
N VAL A 283 -17.16 24.95 11.06
CA VAL A 283 -18.52 24.63 10.57
C VAL A 283 -19.11 23.34 11.15
N GLY A 284 -18.28 22.48 11.73
CA GLY A 284 -18.64 21.15 12.20
C GLY A 284 -18.71 20.10 11.07
N PHE A 285 -18.68 18.82 11.45
CA PHE A 285 -18.61 17.70 10.51
C PHE A 285 -19.77 17.63 9.51
N ALA A 286 -21.02 17.77 10.00
CA ALA A 286 -22.21 17.67 9.15
C ALA A 286 -22.28 18.79 8.08
N ALA A 287 -21.97 20.03 8.48
CA ALA A 287 -21.95 21.16 7.54
C ALA A 287 -20.80 21.04 6.54
N PHE A 288 -19.62 20.54 6.97
CA PHE A 288 -18.50 20.25 6.08
C PHE A 288 -18.89 19.23 5.00
N VAL A 289 -19.45 18.08 5.39
CA VAL A 289 -19.87 17.04 4.43
C VAL A 289 -20.94 17.57 3.46
N THR A 290 -21.88 18.36 3.97
CA THR A 290 -22.88 19.04 3.13
C THR A 290 -22.24 20.00 2.13
N ALA A 291 -21.23 20.78 2.56
CA ALA A 291 -20.49 21.68 1.68
C ALA A 291 -19.66 20.93 0.63
N LEU A 292 -19.04 19.81 1.02
CA LEU A 292 -18.28 18.94 0.11
C LEU A 292 -19.16 18.43 -1.04
N GLY A 293 -20.40 18.01 -0.74
CA GLY A 293 -21.38 17.58 -1.74
C GLY A 293 -21.85 18.68 -2.71
N LYS A 294 -21.56 19.96 -2.43
CA LYS A 294 -21.84 21.07 -3.38
C LYS A 294 -20.76 21.26 -4.43
N VAL A 295 -19.56 20.72 -4.20
CA VAL A 295 -18.38 20.96 -5.05
C VAL A 295 -17.78 19.70 -5.64
N ALA A 296 -18.23 18.53 -5.20
CA ALA A 296 -17.76 17.23 -5.69
C ALA A 296 -18.91 16.24 -5.78
N ASP A 297 -18.83 15.33 -6.75
CA ASP A 297 -19.71 14.18 -6.93
C ASP A 297 -19.22 12.95 -6.16
N ALA A 298 -17.92 12.90 -5.84
CA ALA A 298 -17.32 11.88 -4.96
C ALA A 298 -16.06 12.42 -4.28
N ALA A 299 -15.68 11.83 -3.15
CA ALA A 299 -14.46 12.22 -2.45
C ALA A 299 -13.63 11.02 -1.98
N PHE A 300 -12.31 11.14 -2.09
CA PHE A 300 -11.32 10.22 -1.52
C PHE A 300 -10.50 11.00 -0.50
N MET A 301 -10.59 10.59 0.77
CA MET A 301 -10.01 11.33 1.88
C MET A 301 -9.10 10.45 2.74
N ASP A 302 -7.82 10.81 2.77
CA ASP A 302 -6.89 10.32 3.78
C ASP A 302 -7.21 10.98 5.12
N SER A 303 -8.10 10.33 5.89
CA SER A 303 -8.65 10.86 7.14
C SER A 303 -7.61 11.02 8.26
N ARG A 304 -6.41 10.46 8.08
CA ARG A 304 -5.34 10.51 9.09
C ARG A 304 -4.87 11.94 9.30
N VAL A 305 -4.89 12.76 8.24
CA VAL A 305 -4.53 14.18 8.34
C VAL A 305 -5.50 14.91 9.27
N LEU A 306 -6.81 14.71 9.08
CA LEU A 306 -7.83 15.31 9.95
C LEU A 306 -7.68 14.83 11.40
N PHE A 307 -7.53 13.53 11.62
CA PHE A 307 -7.41 13.00 12.98
C PHE A 307 -6.18 13.55 13.71
N GLN A 308 -5.05 13.70 13.01
CA GLN A 308 -3.84 14.28 13.60
C GLN A 308 -3.97 15.79 13.82
N HIS A 309 -4.63 16.51 12.91
CA HIS A 309 -4.94 17.92 13.11
C HIS A 309 -5.80 18.16 14.37
N LEU A 310 -6.81 17.31 14.59
CA LEU A 310 -7.65 17.34 15.79
C LEU A 310 -6.94 16.79 17.05
N GLY A 311 -5.65 16.45 16.98
CA GLY A 311 -4.87 15.92 18.09
C GLY A 311 -5.28 14.53 18.57
N LEU A 312 -5.99 13.75 17.73
CA LEU A 312 -6.50 12.43 18.10
C LEU A 312 -5.41 11.36 17.99
N MET A 313 -5.24 10.60 19.08
CA MET A 313 -4.39 9.40 19.13
C MET A 313 -5.26 8.16 18.96
N LEU A 314 -5.59 7.82 17.70
CA LEU A 314 -6.47 6.69 17.39
C LEU A 314 -5.71 5.38 17.29
N SER A 315 -6.30 4.32 17.84
CA SER A 315 -5.84 2.94 17.68
C SER A 315 -5.95 2.47 16.22
N ALA A 316 -5.32 1.35 15.87
CA ALA A 316 -5.55 0.71 14.56
C ALA A 316 -7.02 0.34 14.39
N ARG A 317 -7.64 -0.26 15.43
CA ARG A 317 -9.08 -0.53 15.50
C ARG A 317 -9.93 0.68 15.11
N ASP A 318 -9.77 1.83 15.78
CA ASP A 318 -10.59 3.03 15.50
C ASP A 318 -10.38 3.56 14.07
N ARG A 319 -9.13 3.56 13.58
CA ARG A 319 -8.82 4.01 12.21
C ARG A 319 -9.43 3.07 11.17
N PHE A 320 -9.33 1.76 11.38
CA PHE A 320 -9.84 0.75 10.46
C PHE A 320 -11.36 0.67 10.48
N SER A 321 -11.99 0.84 11.65
CA SER A 321 -13.45 1.00 11.75
C SER A 321 -13.94 2.27 11.05
N SER A 322 -13.15 3.35 11.06
CA SER A 322 -13.43 4.55 10.25
C SER A 322 -13.34 4.28 8.74
N ASP A 323 -12.31 3.55 8.30
CA ASP A 323 -12.16 3.13 6.89
C ASP A 323 -13.34 2.29 6.40
N LEU A 324 -13.83 1.38 7.26
CA LEU A 324 -14.98 0.53 7.00
C LEU A 324 -16.33 1.25 7.17
N MET A 325 -16.33 2.53 7.54
CA MET A 325 -17.55 3.32 7.79
C MET A 325 -18.45 2.71 8.87
N ARG A 326 -17.84 2.21 9.96
CA ARG A 326 -18.53 1.60 11.11
C ARG A 326 -18.40 2.46 12.36
N PRO A 327 -19.13 3.58 12.48
CA PRO A 327 -18.98 4.50 13.60
C PRO A 327 -19.34 3.89 14.96
N ALA A 328 -20.15 2.84 14.99
CA ALA A 328 -20.50 2.12 16.23
C ALA A 328 -19.30 1.35 16.83
N ASP A 329 -18.31 0.99 16.02
CA ASP A 329 -17.14 0.22 16.45
C ASP A 329 -15.95 1.10 16.89
N ILE A 330 -16.08 2.42 16.72
CA ILE A 330 -15.05 3.42 17.03
C ILE A 330 -15.20 3.89 18.48
N GLN A 331 -14.14 3.73 19.28
CA GLN A 331 -14.14 4.13 20.68
C GLN A 331 -14.01 5.64 20.86
N ASN A 332 -13.17 6.30 20.05
CA ASN A 332 -13.04 7.75 20.07
C ASN A 332 -14.30 8.45 19.52
N ARG A 333 -15.03 9.15 20.38
CA ARG A 333 -16.29 9.83 20.02
C ARG A 333 -16.15 10.82 18.85
N VAL A 334 -15.09 11.63 18.83
CA VAL A 334 -14.87 12.63 17.78
C VAL A 334 -14.67 11.95 16.42
N ALA A 335 -13.87 10.88 16.37
CA ALA A 335 -13.68 10.09 15.16
C ALA A 335 -14.97 9.35 14.74
N GLY A 336 -15.75 8.86 15.72
CA GLY A 336 -17.06 8.25 15.50
C GLY A 336 -18.08 9.21 14.88
N ASP A 337 -18.15 10.45 15.40
CA ASP A 337 -19.06 11.48 14.91
C ASP A 337 -18.67 11.99 13.52
N PHE A 338 -17.37 12.13 13.24
CA PHE A 338 -16.89 12.42 11.89
C PHE A 338 -17.25 11.29 10.93
N THR A 339 -16.94 10.03 11.29
CA THR A 339 -17.23 8.86 10.45
C THR A 339 -18.73 8.73 10.19
N ARG A 340 -19.59 8.98 11.18
CA ARG A 340 -21.05 9.00 11.00
C ARG A 340 -21.47 10.10 10.03
N SER A 341 -20.95 11.31 10.19
CA SER A 341 -21.27 12.42 9.28
C SER A 341 -20.88 12.11 7.83
N VAL A 342 -19.77 11.40 7.63
CA VAL A 342 -19.34 10.94 6.30
C VAL A 342 -20.21 9.81 5.78
N LEU A 343 -20.62 8.86 6.64
CA LEU A 343 -21.55 7.80 6.29
C LEU A 343 -22.93 8.36 5.89
N ASP A 344 -23.34 9.50 6.43
CA ASP A 344 -24.59 10.18 6.10
C ASP A 344 -24.47 11.12 4.87
N ALA A 345 -23.28 11.21 4.26
CA ALA A 345 -23.04 12.05 3.09
C ALA A 345 -23.92 11.66 1.90
N ALA A 346 -24.46 12.67 1.21
CA ALA A 346 -25.24 12.49 -0.02
C ALA A 346 -24.39 11.99 -1.21
N ILE A 347 -23.09 12.29 -1.21
CA ILE A 347 -22.13 11.79 -2.20
C ILE A 347 -21.33 10.60 -1.63
N PRO A 348 -20.82 9.69 -2.47
CA PRO A 348 -19.88 8.68 -2.02
C PRO A 348 -18.56 9.34 -1.56
N VAL A 349 -18.28 9.20 -0.27
CA VAL A 349 -16.99 9.57 0.33
C VAL A 349 -16.31 8.28 0.77
N VAL A 350 -15.04 8.13 0.41
CA VAL A 350 -14.19 7.00 0.83
C VAL A 350 -13.16 7.52 1.80
N LEU A 351 -13.11 6.93 3.00
CA LEU A 351 -12.07 7.19 3.99
C LEU A 351 -10.97 6.14 3.87
N GLY A 352 -9.74 6.53 4.19
CA GLY A 352 -8.61 5.62 4.13
C GLY A 352 -7.33 6.24 4.66
N GLY A 353 -6.23 5.51 4.47
CA GLY A 353 -4.88 6.00 4.71
C GLY A 353 -4.29 6.77 3.52
N HIS A 354 -2.98 6.96 3.56
CA HIS A 354 -2.21 7.61 2.48
C HIS A 354 -2.33 6.86 1.15
N CYS A 355 -2.35 5.52 1.17
CA CYS A 355 -2.44 4.71 -0.03
C CYS A 355 -3.68 5.07 -0.87
N LEU A 356 -4.83 5.31 -0.23
CA LEU A 356 -6.08 5.74 -0.89
C LEU A 356 -5.90 6.94 -1.83
N VAL A 357 -5.04 7.90 -1.49
CA VAL A 357 -4.78 9.13 -2.27
C VAL A 357 -3.40 9.12 -2.95
N SER A 358 -2.82 7.93 -3.11
CA SER A 358 -1.54 7.68 -3.78
C SER A 358 -1.58 6.39 -4.60
N GLY A 359 -0.95 5.30 -4.15
CA GLY A 359 -0.89 4.01 -4.86
C GLY A 359 -2.27 3.38 -5.07
N GLY A 360 -3.15 3.45 -4.07
CA GLY A 360 -4.53 2.97 -4.13
C GLY A 360 -5.39 3.76 -5.12
N LEU A 361 -5.23 5.09 -5.20
CA LEU A 361 -5.89 5.89 -6.24
C LEU A 361 -5.46 5.43 -7.64
N ARG A 362 -4.17 5.15 -7.81
CA ARG A 362 -3.64 4.65 -9.07
C ARG A 362 -4.21 3.27 -9.42
N ALA A 363 -4.31 2.36 -8.45
CA ALA A 363 -4.90 1.04 -8.62
C ALA A 363 -6.40 1.13 -8.98
N LEU A 364 -7.15 2.06 -8.37
CA LEU A 364 -8.55 2.31 -8.71
C LEU A 364 -8.71 2.80 -10.15
N VAL A 365 -7.87 3.75 -10.58
CA VAL A 365 -7.86 4.26 -11.96
C VAL A 365 -7.52 3.14 -12.95
N ASP A 366 -6.50 2.34 -12.65
CA ASP A 366 -6.10 1.23 -13.53
C ASP A 366 -7.22 0.18 -13.67
N SER A 367 -7.84 -0.20 -12.56
CA SER A 367 -9.01 -1.08 -12.53
C SER A 367 -10.16 -0.52 -13.37
N ALA A 368 -10.49 0.76 -13.19
CA ALA A 368 -11.57 1.44 -13.92
C ALA A 368 -11.33 1.44 -15.44
N VAL A 369 -10.12 1.80 -15.88
CA VAL A 369 -9.74 1.83 -17.30
C VAL A 369 -9.83 0.43 -17.91
N ARG A 370 -9.33 -0.59 -17.21
CA ARG A 370 -9.39 -1.98 -17.70
C ARG A 370 -10.83 -2.49 -17.79
N ARG A 371 -11.68 -2.14 -16.82
CA ARG A 371 -13.11 -2.47 -16.84
C ARG A 371 -13.83 -1.81 -18.03
N GLN A 372 -13.52 -0.56 -18.35
CA GLN A 372 -14.08 0.10 -19.54
C GLN A 372 -13.67 -0.60 -20.84
N LYS A 373 -12.42 -1.06 -20.95
CA LYS A 373 -11.94 -1.81 -22.13
C LYS A 373 -12.65 -3.16 -22.30
N THR A 374 -12.90 -3.88 -21.20
CA THR A 374 -13.59 -5.19 -21.26
C THR A 374 -15.10 -5.04 -21.45
N GLY A 375 -15.73 -3.99 -20.90
CA GLY A 375 -17.15 -3.69 -21.08
C GLY A 375 -17.52 -3.09 -22.45
N ASN A 376 -16.61 -2.33 -23.07
CA ASN A 376 -16.85 -1.68 -24.36
C ASN A 376 -16.45 -2.50 -25.59
N GLY A 377 -16.15 -3.80 -25.46
CA GLY A 377 -16.00 -4.73 -26.60
C GLY A 377 -15.38 -4.09 -27.84
N LEU A 378 -14.23 -3.42 -27.68
CA LEU A 378 -13.45 -2.98 -28.83
C LEU A 378 -12.84 -4.23 -29.44
N VAL A 379 -13.64 -4.88 -30.29
CA VAL A 379 -13.14 -5.69 -31.40
C VAL A 379 -12.24 -4.77 -32.20
N LEU A 380 -10.95 -4.77 -31.87
CA LEU A 380 -9.93 -4.36 -32.80
C LEU A 380 -9.98 -5.41 -33.91
N ARG A 381 -10.76 -5.12 -34.96
CA ARG A 381 -10.54 -5.74 -36.27
C ARG A 381 -9.11 -5.35 -36.66
N GLN A 382 -8.17 -6.26 -36.43
CA GLN A 382 -7.09 -6.44 -37.37
C GLN A 382 -7.75 -6.75 -38.70
N ASP A 383 -7.77 -5.79 -39.61
CA ASP A 383 -7.58 -6.02 -41.04
C ASP A 383 -7.60 -4.70 -41.80
N SER A 384 -6.75 -4.65 -42.82
CA SER A 384 -6.65 -3.63 -43.87
C SER A 384 -5.76 -2.43 -43.55
N LEU A 385 -4.46 -2.59 -43.81
CA LEU A 385 -3.77 -1.73 -44.77
C LEU A 385 -2.70 -2.57 -45.47
N LEU A 386 -3.00 -2.87 -46.74
CA LEU A 386 -2.06 -3.22 -47.79
C LEU A 386 -0.99 -2.13 -47.95
#